data_AF-A0A7S3BU50-F1
#
_entry.id   AF-A0A7S3BU50-F1
#
_cell.length_a   1.000
_cell.length_b   1.000
_cell.length_c   1.000
_cell.angle_alpha   90.00
_cell.angle_beta   90.00
_cell.angle_gamma   90.00
#
_symmetry.space_group_name_H-M   'P 1'
#
loop_
_entity.id
_entity.type
_entity.pdbx_description
1 polymer ?
#
loop_
_entity_poly.entity_id
_entity_poly.type
_entity_poly.pdbx_seq_one_letter_code
_entity_poly.pdbx_strand_id
1 'polypeptide(L)'
;GGFATRRFRAGELIIADQPLVSWHQDSNISKAANLGNLCAAIDGLSWKDQEAFFSMSQDMVVHGLVKSVLGIWLTNAYAAGPVGSLITAIFTNVCRLNHACSPNTARYWNEALGKQEVHAAREIAVGDELTLSYIGGEGATREQRRGYLQQHFGFLCACSLCSLTGAALARSDTHQLRLCEIN
;
A
#
# COMPACT_ATOMS: atom_id res chain seq x y z
N GLY A 1 8.66 -0.74 -7.11
CA GLY A 1 8.40 -2.11 -7.57
C GLY A 1 9.36 -3.07 -6.90
N GLY A 2 8.87 -4.25 -6.51
CA GLY A 2 9.70 -5.36 -6.01
C GLY A 2 9.49 -6.57 -6.92
N PHE A 3 10.51 -7.42 -7.10
CA PHE A 3 10.48 -8.55 -8.01
C PHE A 3 10.90 -9.83 -7.31
N ALA A 4 10.27 -10.94 -7.66
CA ALA A 4 10.59 -12.24 -7.12
C ALA A 4 11.97 -12.73 -7.61
N THR A 5 12.90 -13.00 -6.69
CA THR A 5 14.23 -13.54 -7.01
C THR A 5 14.26 -15.07 -7.04
N ARG A 6 13.15 -15.70 -6.63
CA ARG A 6 12.91 -17.14 -6.65
C ARG A 6 11.41 -17.41 -6.84
N ARG A 7 11.06 -18.67 -7.11
CA ARG A 7 9.66 -19.10 -7.14
C ARG A 7 9.07 -19.09 -5.73
N PHE A 8 7.80 -18.70 -5.61
CA PHE A 8 7.00 -18.79 -4.38
C PHE A 8 5.75 -19.62 -4.62
N ARG A 9 5.37 -20.44 -3.63
CA ARG A 9 4.10 -21.17 -3.62
C ARG A 9 3.00 -20.29 -3.04
N ALA A 10 1.75 -20.57 -3.39
CA ALA A 10 0.60 -19.92 -2.76
C ALA A 10 0.64 -20.09 -1.23
N GLY A 11 0.37 -19.01 -0.50
CA GLY A 11 0.42 -18.91 0.97
C GLY A 11 1.81 -18.67 1.55
N GLU A 12 2.88 -18.80 0.77
CA GLU A 12 4.25 -18.67 1.27
C GLU A 12 4.55 -17.23 1.72
N LEU A 13 5.22 -17.09 2.86
CA LEU A 13 5.68 -15.81 3.38
C LEU A 13 6.84 -15.27 2.52
N ILE A 14 6.69 -14.03 2.04
CA ILE A 14 7.67 -13.32 1.20
C ILE A 14 8.42 -12.26 2.00
N ILE A 15 7.69 -11.41 2.72
CA ILE A 15 8.24 -10.28 3.49
C ILE A 15 7.64 -10.32 4.90
N ALA A 16 8.46 -10.11 5.92
CA ALA A 16 8.02 -9.84 7.30
C ALA A 16 8.74 -8.58 7.80
N ASP A 17 8.11 -7.43 7.56
CA ASP A 17 8.71 -6.11 7.71
C ASP A 17 8.41 -5.51 9.08
N GLN A 18 9.42 -4.99 9.77
CA GLN A 18 9.21 -4.19 10.98
C GLN A 18 8.91 -2.74 10.59
N PRO A 19 8.09 -2.02 11.38
CA PRO A 19 7.89 -0.59 11.19
C PRO A 19 9.23 0.14 11.18
N LEU A 20 9.48 0.92 10.12
CA LEU A 20 10.57 1.90 10.09
C LEU A 20 10.26 3.03 11.08
N VAL A 21 8.99 3.48 11.06
CA VAL A 21 8.43 4.48 11.96
C VAL A 21 6.93 4.27 12.05
N SER A 22 6.39 4.44 13.26
CA SER A 22 4.96 4.33 13.54
C SER A 22 4.42 5.70 13.98
N TRP A 23 3.17 5.99 13.61
CA TRP A 23 2.45 7.18 14.02
C TRP A 23 1.10 6.79 14.60
N HIS A 24 0.88 7.23 15.85
CA HIS A 24 -0.39 7.11 16.54
C HIS A 24 -1.07 8.48 16.50
N GLN A 25 -2.17 8.57 15.75
CA GLN A 25 -2.95 9.80 15.69
C GLN A 25 -3.83 9.92 16.94
N ASP A 26 -3.70 11.04 17.64
CA ASP A 26 -4.53 11.36 18.80
C ASP A 26 -5.66 12.30 18.38
N SER A 27 -6.91 11.85 18.54
CA SER A 27 -8.11 12.63 18.21
C SER A 27 -8.34 13.82 19.15
N ASN A 28 -7.64 13.89 20.29
CA ASN A 28 -7.79 14.96 21.28
C ASN A 28 -6.89 16.17 21.00
N ILE A 29 -5.98 16.08 20.02
CA ILE A 29 -5.07 17.18 19.65
C ILE A 29 -5.30 17.64 18.22
N SER A 30 -4.81 18.84 17.90
CA SER A 30 -4.96 19.40 16.56
C SER A 30 -4.20 18.58 15.51
N LYS A 31 -4.62 18.68 14.24
CA LYS A 31 -3.89 18.06 13.12
C LYS A 31 -2.44 18.54 13.04
N ALA A 32 -2.20 19.82 13.34
CA ALA A 32 -0.85 20.39 13.37
C ALA A 32 0.00 19.79 14.49
N ALA A 33 -0.57 19.57 15.68
CA ALA A 33 0.14 18.90 16.78
C ALA A 33 0.45 17.44 16.45
N ASN A 34 -0.51 16.71 15.87
CA ASN A 34 -0.29 15.35 15.37
C ASN A 34 0.85 15.29 14.35
N LEU A 35 0.87 16.22 13.39
CA LEU A 35 1.97 16.33 12.40
C LEU A 35 3.30 16.66 13.08
N GLY A 36 3.30 17.53 14.09
CA GLY A 36 4.50 17.82 14.89
C GLY A 36 5.07 16.58 15.56
N ASN A 37 4.21 15.72 16.13
CA ASN A 37 4.63 14.44 16.71
C ASN A 37 5.25 13.50 15.67
N LEU A 38 4.68 13.45 14.46
CA LEU A 38 5.23 12.66 13.37
C LEU A 38 6.62 13.17 12.93
N CYS A 39 6.77 14.48 12.75
CA CYS A 39 8.07 15.08 12.42
C CYS A 39 9.11 14.76 13.50
N ALA A 40 8.77 14.93 14.77
CA ALA A 40 9.68 14.59 15.88
C ALA A 40 10.06 13.11 15.90
N ALA A 41 9.13 12.20 15.57
CA ALA A 41 9.44 10.77 15.46
C ALA A 41 10.43 10.47 14.32
N ILE A 42 10.31 11.16 13.18
CA ILE A 42 11.23 11.01 12.05
C ILE A 42 12.59 11.64 12.36
N ASP A 43 12.63 12.81 13.00
CA ASP A 43 13.86 13.49 13.39
C ASP A 43 14.67 12.65 14.40
N GLY A 44 13.99 11.84 15.22
CA GLY A 44 14.61 10.91 16.16
C GLY A 44 15.16 9.61 15.55
N LEU A 45 14.90 9.34 14.26
CA LEU A 45 15.42 8.16 13.57
C LEU A 45 16.93 8.26 13.34
N SER A 46 17.58 7.11 13.11
CA SER A 46 18.96 7.10 12.64
C SER A 46 19.06 7.76 11.25
N TRP A 47 20.23 8.29 10.88
CA TRP A 47 20.40 8.91 9.57
C TRP A 47 20.05 7.98 8.40
N LYS A 48 20.32 6.67 8.54
CA LYS A 48 19.98 5.65 7.53
C LYS A 48 18.47 5.47 7.41
N ASP A 49 17.76 5.51 8.53
CA ASP A 49 16.31 5.34 8.57
C ASP A 49 15.59 6.61 8.08
N GLN A 50 16.15 7.80 8.37
CA GLN A 50 15.69 9.05 7.76
C GLN A 50 15.88 9.02 6.24
N GLU A 51 17.07 8.63 5.76
CA GLU A 51 17.33 8.47 4.33
C GLU A 51 16.35 7.47 3.70
N ALA A 52 16.11 6.32 4.34
CA ALA A 52 15.13 5.34 3.89
C ALA A 52 13.71 5.93 3.80
N PHE A 53 13.28 6.71 4.80
CA PHE A 53 12.00 7.41 4.81
C PHE A 53 11.89 8.42 3.65
N PHE A 54 12.87 9.31 3.50
CA PHE A 54 12.86 10.34 2.45
C PHE A 54 13.07 9.78 1.04
N SER A 55 13.58 8.56 0.91
CA SER A 55 13.65 7.82 -0.36
C SER A 55 12.28 7.35 -0.87
N MET A 56 11.26 7.28 -0.01
CA MET A 56 9.91 6.85 -0.39
C MET A 56 9.24 7.83 -1.35
N SER A 57 8.30 7.37 -2.17
CA SER A 57 7.57 8.23 -3.11
C SER A 57 6.61 9.17 -2.38
N GLN A 58 6.21 10.24 -3.07
CA GLN A 58 5.08 11.08 -2.69
C GLN A 58 4.23 11.25 -3.96
N ASP A 59 2.91 11.23 -3.83
CA ASP A 59 2.03 11.72 -4.89
C ASP A 59 2.27 13.23 -5.09
N MET A 60 2.90 13.58 -6.21
CA MET A 60 3.26 14.96 -6.51
C MET A 60 2.07 15.80 -7.03
N VAL A 61 1.01 15.14 -7.50
CA VAL A 61 -0.22 15.79 -7.98
C VAL A 61 -1.04 16.25 -6.78
N VAL A 62 -1.15 15.40 -5.76
CA VAL A 62 -1.98 15.66 -4.58
C VAL A 62 -1.21 16.40 -3.49
N HIS A 63 0.07 16.07 -3.28
CA HIS A 63 0.87 16.60 -2.18
C HIS A 63 1.95 17.60 -2.61
N GLY A 64 2.02 17.92 -3.91
CA GLY A 64 2.91 18.92 -4.47
C GLY A 64 4.30 18.42 -4.86
N LEU A 65 5.04 19.28 -5.57
CA LEU A 65 6.35 18.95 -6.16
C LEU A 65 7.50 18.87 -5.16
N VAL A 66 7.31 19.37 -3.95
CA VAL A 66 8.30 19.29 -2.88
C VAL A 66 7.86 18.19 -1.92
N LYS A 67 8.73 17.19 -1.71
CA LYS A 67 8.43 16.13 -0.74
C LYS A 67 8.27 16.73 0.66
N SER A 68 7.25 16.27 1.35
CA SER A 68 6.97 16.60 2.75
C SER A 68 6.83 15.33 3.56
N VAL A 69 7.07 15.41 4.87
CA VAL A 69 6.81 14.31 5.81
C VAL A 69 5.39 13.77 5.65
N LEU A 70 4.40 14.67 5.63
CA LEU A 70 3.00 14.28 5.52
C LEU A 70 2.66 13.66 4.16
N GLY A 71 3.18 14.20 3.05
CA GLY A 71 2.89 13.66 1.73
C GLY A 71 3.52 12.29 1.49
N ILE A 72 4.74 12.06 1.98
CA ILE A 72 5.35 10.72 2.03
C ILE A 72 4.48 9.78 2.87
N TRP A 73 4.04 10.23 4.04
CA TRP A 73 3.21 9.42 4.93
C TRP A 73 1.89 9.00 4.28
N LEU A 74 1.13 9.96 3.76
CA LEU A 74 -0.17 9.72 3.13
C LEU A 74 -0.09 8.83 1.89
N THR A 75 1.06 8.81 1.21
CA THR A 75 1.27 7.97 0.02
C THR A 75 1.63 6.53 0.37
N ASN A 76 2.33 6.28 1.49
CA ASN A 76 2.99 4.98 1.74
C ASN A 76 2.53 4.25 3.01
N ALA A 77 1.96 4.96 3.97
CA ALA A 77 1.68 4.38 5.27
C ALA A 77 0.56 3.34 5.22
N TYR A 78 0.69 2.32 6.06
CA TYR A 78 -0.35 1.33 6.26
C TYR A 78 -0.78 1.26 7.72
N ALA A 79 -1.99 0.73 7.98
CA ALA A 79 -2.41 0.34 9.32
C ALA A 79 -1.42 -0.68 9.92
N ALA A 80 -1.04 -0.46 11.18
CA ALA A 80 -0.01 -1.22 11.90
C ALA A 80 -0.42 -1.47 13.37
N GLY A 81 -1.70 -1.71 13.60
CA GLY A 81 -2.25 -2.02 14.90
C GLY A 81 -3.53 -2.84 14.76
N PRO A 82 -4.21 -3.14 15.88
CA PRO A 82 -5.47 -3.86 15.88
C PRO A 82 -6.49 -3.19 14.96
N VAL A 83 -7.45 -3.98 14.45
CA VAL A 83 -8.55 -3.48 13.64
C VAL A 83 -9.25 -2.34 14.38
N GLY A 84 -9.38 -1.18 13.72
CA GLY A 84 -9.98 0.03 14.29
C GLY A 84 -9.02 0.95 15.06
N SER A 85 -7.75 0.55 15.25
CA SER A 85 -6.74 1.44 15.83
C SER A 85 -6.32 2.55 14.85
N LEU A 86 -5.88 3.69 15.40
CA LEU A 86 -5.33 4.82 14.64
C LEU A 86 -3.80 4.72 14.49
N ILE A 87 -3.26 3.51 14.58
CA ILE A 87 -1.83 3.25 14.45
C ILE A 87 -1.53 2.95 12.99
N THR A 88 -0.69 3.80 12.39
CA THR A 88 -0.16 3.59 11.04
C THR A 88 1.36 3.53 11.09
N ALA A 89 1.98 2.94 10.08
CA ALA A 89 3.42 2.88 9.97
C ALA A 89 3.89 2.90 8.51
N ILE A 90 5.12 3.36 8.32
CA ILE A 90 5.90 3.15 7.11
C ILE A 90 6.88 2.00 7.35
N PHE A 91 7.12 1.24 6.30
CA PHE A 91 7.97 0.06 6.29
C PHE A 91 8.95 0.13 5.12
N THR A 92 10.13 -0.46 5.28
CA THR A 92 11.23 -0.30 4.30
C THR A 92 10.98 -1.05 2.99
N ASN A 93 10.38 -2.24 3.05
CA ASN A 93 10.24 -3.15 1.92
C ASN A 93 8.81 -3.18 1.38
N VAL A 94 7.80 -3.37 2.24
CA VAL A 94 6.41 -3.54 1.77
C VAL A 94 5.87 -2.26 1.10
N CYS A 95 6.27 -1.08 1.55
CA CYS A 95 5.88 0.20 0.94
C CYS A 95 6.46 0.42 -0.47
N ARG A 96 7.37 -0.44 -0.94
CA ARG A 96 7.93 -0.35 -2.31
C ARG A 96 7.22 -1.23 -3.33
N LEU A 97 6.30 -2.08 -2.89
CA LEU A 97 5.52 -2.94 -3.78
C LEU A 97 4.49 -2.11 -4.53
N ASN A 98 4.42 -2.30 -5.85
CA ASN A 98 3.52 -1.54 -6.71
C ASN A 98 2.07 -2.07 -6.64
N HIS A 99 1.14 -1.30 -7.18
CA HIS A 99 -0.26 -1.68 -7.25
C HIS A 99 -0.58 -2.63 -8.41
N ALA A 100 -1.44 -3.62 -8.15
CA ALA A 100 -2.29 -4.24 -9.17
C ALA A 100 -3.71 -4.47 -8.63
N CYS A 101 -4.73 -4.33 -9.49
CA CYS A 101 -6.12 -4.59 -9.09
C CYS A 101 -6.42 -6.08 -8.84
N SER A 102 -5.59 -6.97 -9.41
CA SER A 102 -5.58 -8.40 -9.08
C SER A 102 -4.14 -8.75 -8.67
N PRO A 103 -3.75 -8.43 -7.42
CA PRO A 103 -2.38 -8.61 -6.96
C PRO A 103 -2.00 -10.09 -6.89
N ASN A 104 -0.70 -10.38 -6.96
CA ASN A 104 -0.17 -11.72 -6.69
C ASN A 104 0.28 -11.91 -5.24
N THR A 105 0.19 -10.87 -4.40
CA THR A 105 0.48 -10.94 -2.97
C THR A 105 -0.68 -10.40 -2.12
N ALA A 106 -0.75 -10.86 -0.88
CA ALA A 106 -1.68 -10.37 0.14
C ALA A 106 -0.88 -9.86 1.34
N ARG A 107 -1.33 -8.77 1.95
CA ARG A 107 -0.68 -8.15 3.11
C ARG A 107 -1.50 -8.39 4.38
N TYR A 108 -0.83 -8.69 5.49
CA TYR A 108 -1.45 -8.92 6.79
C TYR A 108 -0.60 -8.30 7.90
N TRP A 109 -1.24 -7.64 8.88
CA TRP A 109 -0.55 -7.15 10.07
C TRP A 109 -0.53 -8.25 11.13
N ASN A 110 0.66 -8.77 11.43
CA ASN A 110 0.86 -9.77 12.47
C ASN A 110 1.07 -9.08 13.81
N GLU A 111 -0.02 -8.93 14.58
CA GLU A 111 -0.01 -8.25 15.88
C GLU A 111 0.94 -8.90 16.89
N ALA A 112 1.02 -10.23 16.89
CA ALA A 112 1.85 -10.97 17.84
C ALA A 112 3.35 -10.72 17.61
N LEU A 113 3.76 -10.48 16.36
CA LEU A 113 5.15 -10.19 15.99
C LEU A 113 5.43 -8.70 15.83
N GLY A 114 4.41 -7.85 15.77
CA GLY A 114 4.55 -6.42 15.46
C GLY A 114 5.15 -6.20 14.06
N LYS A 115 4.74 -7.02 13.08
CA LYS A 115 5.30 -7.01 11.71
C LYS A 115 4.22 -6.97 10.64
N GLN A 116 4.53 -6.27 9.55
CA GLN A 116 3.73 -6.33 8.34
C GLN A 116 4.22 -7.49 7.47
N GLU A 117 3.36 -8.48 7.30
CA GLU A 117 3.65 -9.66 6.49
C GLU A 117 3.06 -9.51 5.09
N VAL A 118 3.76 -10.08 4.11
CA VAL A 118 3.32 -10.21 2.72
C VAL A 118 3.46 -11.67 2.32
N HIS A 119 2.36 -12.27 1.91
CA HIS A 119 2.29 -13.66 1.46
C HIS A 119 1.96 -13.72 -0.03
N ALA A 120 2.45 -14.76 -0.70
CA ALA A 120 2.05 -15.06 -2.06
C ALA A 120 0.56 -15.46 -2.10
N ALA A 121 -0.27 -14.74 -2.85
CA ALA A 121 -1.69 -15.06 -3.02
C ALA A 121 -1.92 -16.19 -4.03
N ARG A 122 -0.93 -16.43 -4.90
CA ARG A 122 -0.87 -17.48 -5.90
C ARG A 122 0.58 -17.86 -6.13
N GLU A 123 0.84 -18.84 -6.99
CA GLU A 123 2.21 -19.11 -7.43
C GLU A 123 2.82 -17.88 -8.11
N ILE A 124 4.09 -17.61 -7.81
CA ILE A 124 4.86 -16.48 -8.38
C ILE A 124 6.16 -17.03 -8.95
N ALA A 125 6.44 -16.74 -10.22
CA ALA A 125 7.67 -17.17 -10.88
C ALA A 125 8.85 -16.25 -10.57
N VAL A 126 10.07 -16.71 -10.87
CA VAL A 126 11.26 -15.86 -10.80
C VAL A 126 11.12 -14.72 -11.82
N GLY A 127 11.39 -13.49 -11.40
CA GLY A 127 11.30 -12.29 -12.23
C GLY A 127 9.93 -11.63 -12.27
N ASP A 128 8.87 -12.28 -11.75
CA ASP A 128 7.56 -11.66 -11.64
C ASP A 128 7.59 -10.46 -10.67
N GLU A 129 6.89 -9.39 -11.02
CA GLU A 129 6.69 -8.26 -10.12
C GLU A 129 5.76 -8.64 -8.97
N LEU A 130 6.16 -8.34 -7.75
CA LEU A 130 5.35 -8.46 -6.54
C LEU A 130 4.46 -7.23 -6.39
N THR A 131 3.15 -7.45 -6.35
CA THR A 131 2.15 -6.39 -6.35
C THR A 131 1.15 -6.55 -5.22
N LEU A 132 0.68 -5.42 -4.68
CA LEU A 132 -0.37 -5.33 -3.66
C LEU A 132 -1.59 -4.57 -4.21
N SER A 133 -2.74 -4.70 -3.55
CA SER A 133 -3.82 -3.75 -3.77
C SER A 133 -3.63 -2.53 -2.88
N TYR A 134 -3.65 -1.33 -3.47
CA TYR A 134 -3.68 -0.06 -2.74
C TYR A 134 -5.10 0.37 -2.40
N ILE A 135 -6.08 -0.30 -3.01
CA ILE A 135 -7.49 -0.02 -2.82
C ILE A 135 -8.08 -1.15 -1.98
N GLY A 136 -8.69 -0.79 -0.85
CA GLY A 136 -9.52 -1.69 -0.06
C GLY A 136 -10.92 -1.67 -0.64
N GLY A 137 -11.20 -2.56 -1.59
CA GLY A 137 -12.46 -2.55 -2.31
C GLY A 137 -12.45 -3.56 -3.44
N GLU A 138 -12.80 -4.80 -3.10
CA GLU A 138 -13.40 -5.68 -4.07
C GLU A 138 -14.69 -5.02 -4.56
N GLY A 139 -14.98 -5.10 -5.86
CA GLY A 139 -16.25 -4.62 -6.43
C GLY A 139 -16.41 -3.16 -6.79
N ALA A 140 -15.35 -2.61 -7.40
CA ALA A 140 -15.42 -1.39 -8.19
C ALA A 140 -15.13 -1.67 -9.68
N THR A 141 -15.74 -0.91 -10.60
CA THR A 141 -15.44 -0.96 -12.04
C THR A 141 -14.04 -0.43 -12.34
N ARG A 142 -13.49 -0.73 -13.53
CA ARG A 142 -12.19 -0.19 -13.95
C ARG A 142 -12.11 1.32 -13.81
N GLU A 143 -13.18 2.03 -14.19
CA GLU A 143 -13.25 3.48 -14.10
C GLU A 143 -13.14 3.97 -12.66
N GLN A 144 -13.92 3.39 -11.75
CA GLN A 144 -13.89 3.73 -10.33
C GLN A 144 -12.52 3.46 -9.71
N ARG A 145 -11.92 2.29 -9.99
CA ARG A 145 -10.57 1.95 -9.49
C ARG A 145 -9.52 2.93 -10.01
N ARG A 146 -9.56 3.28 -11.30
CA ARG A 146 -8.65 4.24 -11.92
C ARG A 146 -8.85 5.66 -11.39
N GLY A 147 -10.09 6.09 -11.19
CA GLY A 147 -10.41 7.38 -10.60
C GLY A 147 -9.83 7.53 -9.20
N TYR A 148 -10.04 6.52 -8.35
CA TYR A 148 -9.47 6.51 -6.99
C TYR A 148 -7.94 6.55 -7.02
N LEU A 149 -7.30 5.70 -7.83
CA LEU A 149 -5.83 5.66 -7.91
C LEU A 149 -5.24 6.96 -8.48
N GLN A 150 -5.91 7.58 -9.45
CA GLN A 150 -5.47 8.87 -9.98
C GLN A 150 -5.61 9.99 -8.95
N GLN A 151 -6.66 9.95 -8.12
CA GLN A 151 -6.93 10.96 -7.09
C GLN A 151 -6.04 10.83 -5.86
N HIS A 152 -5.60 9.61 -5.50
CA HIS A 152 -4.86 9.36 -4.26
C HIS A 152 -3.39 8.97 -4.45
N PHE A 153 -3.02 8.50 -5.64
CA PHE A 153 -1.67 8.04 -5.95
C PHE A 153 -1.13 8.62 -7.27
N GLY A 154 -1.91 9.45 -7.97
CA GLY A 154 -1.44 10.23 -9.11
C GLY A 154 -1.18 9.42 -10.38
N PHE A 155 -1.66 8.17 -10.47
CA PHE A 155 -1.41 7.30 -11.63
C PHE A 155 -2.67 6.62 -12.18
N LEU A 156 -2.62 6.30 -13.47
CA LEU A 156 -3.63 5.51 -14.17
C LEU A 156 -3.22 4.03 -14.19
N CYS A 157 -3.98 3.16 -13.51
CA CYS A 157 -3.65 1.74 -13.43
C CYS A 157 -3.69 1.03 -14.80
N ALA A 158 -2.61 0.33 -15.14
CA ALA A 158 -2.45 -0.46 -16.36
C ALA A 158 -2.19 -1.96 -16.07
N CYS A 159 -2.57 -2.45 -14.88
CA CYS A 159 -2.45 -3.88 -14.57
C CYS A 159 -3.29 -4.74 -15.53
N SER A 160 -3.05 -6.06 -15.53
CA SER A 160 -3.71 -7.02 -16.43
C SER A 160 -5.25 -6.86 -16.45
N LEU A 161 -5.87 -6.62 -15.30
CA LEU A 161 -7.32 -6.41 -15.19
C LEU A 161 -7.78 -5.09 -15.82
N CYS A 162 -7.03 -4.00 -15.63
CA CYS A 162 -7.36 -2.68 -16.17
C CYS A 162 -7.03 -2.55 -17.66
N SER A 163 -6.15 -3.40 -18.18
CA SER A 163 -5.74 -3.45 -19.59
C SER A 163 -6.70 -4.26 -20.46
N LEU A 164 -7.70 -4.94 -19.87
CA LEU A 164 -8.77 -5.58 -20.62
C LEU A 164 -9.58 -4.57 -21.46
N THR A 165 -10.12 -5.04 -22.58
CA THR A 165 -10.94 -4.26 -23.51
C THR A 165 -12.20 -5.04 -23.93
N GLY A 166 -13.17 -4.34 -24.52
CA GLY A 166 -14.38 -4.94 -25.09
C GLY A 166 -15.17 -5.83 -24.12
N ALA A 167 -15.61 -6.99 -24.60
CA ALA A 167 -16.40 -7.94 -23.81
C ALA A 167 -15.65 -8.49 -22.58
N ALA A 168 -14.32 -8.60 -22.64
CA ALA A 168 -13.53 -9.08 -21.51
C ALA A 168 -13.53 -8.07 -20.36
N LEU A 169 -13.40 -6.78 -20.66
CA LEU A 169 -13.55 -5.71 -19.68
C LEU A 169 -14.95 -5.72 -19.05
N ALA A 170 -16.00 -5.79 -19.88
CA ALA A 170 -17.38 -5.80 -19.38
C ALA A 170 -17.61 -6.96 -18.40
N ARG A 171 -17.14 -8.18 -18.74
CA ARG A 171 -17.21 -9.33 -17.82
C ARG A 171 -16.40 -9.12 -16.54
N SER A 172 -15.21 -8.54 -16.65
CA SER A 172 -14.38 -8.21 -15.49
C SER A 172 -15.12 -7.25 -14.56
N ASP A 173 -15.70 -6.17 -15.08
CA ASP A 173 -16.42 -5.20 -14.27
C ASP A 173 -17.69 -5.81 -13.65
N THR A 174 -18.46 -6.63 -14.39
CA THR A 174 -19.57 -7.39 -13.81
C THR A 174 -19.09 -8.33 -12.69
N HIS A 175 -17.99 -9.05 -12.90
CA HIS A 175 -17.45 -9.95 -11.89
C HIS A 175 -16.99 -9.21 -10.64
N GLN A 176 -16.28 -8.08 -10.81
CA GLN A 176 -15.87 -7.24 -9.71
C GLN A 176 -17.10 -6.78 -8.92
N LEU A 177 -18.09 -6.16 -9.56
CA LEU A 177 -19.29 -5.65 -8.89
C LEU A 177 -20.02 -6.72 -8.05
N ARG A 178 -20.02 -7.98 -8.49
CA ARG A 178 -20.59 -9.10 -7.72
C ARG A 178 -19.83 -9.44 -6.45
N LEU A 179 -18.54 -9.10 -6.34
CA LEU A 179 -17.78 -9.32 -5.09
C LEU A 179 -18.36 -8.47 -3.94
N CYS A 180 -18.95 -7.31 -4.23
CA CYS A 180 -19.68 -6.51 -3.23
C CYS A 180 -20.98 -7.16 -2.76
N GLU A 181 -21.52 -8.15 -3.48
CA GLU A 181 -22.79 -8.82 -3.13
C GLU A 181 -22.57 -10.02 -2.19
N ILE A 182 -21.31 -10.43 -1.98
CA ILE A 182 -20.95 -11.65 -1.23
C ILE A 182 -20.29 -11.32 0.12
N ASN A 183 -19.86 -10.07 0.33
CA ASN A 183 -19.30 -9.55 1.60
C ASN A 183 -20.36 -8.83 2.43
#